data_AF-A0A4U0W8K3-F1
#
_entry.id   AF-A0A4U0W8K3-F1
#
_cell.length_a   1.000
_cell.length_b   1.000
_cell.length_c   1.000
_cell.angle_alpha   90.00
_cell.angle_beta   90.00
_cell.angle_gamma   90.00
#
_symmetry.space_group_name_H-M   'P 1'
#
loop_
_entity.id
_entity.type
_entity.pdbx_description
1 polymer ?
#
loop_
_entity_poly.entity_id
_entity_poly.type
_entity_poly.pdbx_seq_one_letter_code
_entity_poly.pdbx_strand_id
1 'polypeptide(L)'
;MPWIADKWGRKWGCAVPCMLLVISGAVMTGSVNIGMFLAVRFFSGAGSFMILAVVPILMNEIVPGWVGFGFYFWNGGANTWRPPMALTMIWPLVLLIGLPFLPESPRWLCMQGRDAEAERILIKLHNDPRDPENAVAAAEFYQIKKQMAIDRTLGSSWLHIIKKPSYRKRALLAIGTCGIVQCSGVLVINNYGPTLYKDLGFSPVQQLLYPAAWLTFAWGMNAVAMLLVDRFPRPKYMAFGVLGCMSSLIVEAALVATYLGTSNKSALLACVAMFFVFQVFYALCLDGTQFSYLGEVFPTHIRAK
;
A
#
# COMPACT_ATOMS: atom_id res chain seq x y z
N MET A 1 -7.20 -3.47 -13.55
CA MET A 1 -6.08 -4.30 -13.06
C MET A 1 -6.34 -5.79 -13.15
N PRO A 2 -7.40 -6.36 -12.55
CA PRO A 2 -7.66 -7.81 -12.63
C PRO A 2 -7.72 -8.33 -14.08
N TRP A 3 -8.37 -7.57 -14.96
CA TRP A 3 -8.46 -7.89 -16.39
C TRP A 3 -7.10 -7.96 -17.11
N ILE A 4 -6.18 -7.02 -16.81
CA ILE A 4 -4.82 -6.97 -17.40
C ILE A 4 -4.02 -8.16 -16.89
N ALA A 5 -4.05 -8.40 -15.58
CA ALA A 5 -3.33 -9.48 -14.94
C ALA A 5 -3.81 -10.87 -15.39
N ASP A 6 -5.12 -11.04 -15.57
CA ASP A 6 -5.70 -12.31 -16.01
C ASP A 6 -5.44 -12.55 -17.51
N LYS A 7 -5.49 -11.51 -18.35
CA LYS A 7 -5.30 -11.63 -19.81
C LYS A 7 -3.84 -11.72 -20.25
N TRP A 8 -2.97 -10.89 -19.68
CA TRP A 8 -1.59 -10.73 -20.14
C TRP A 8 -0.54 -11.19 -19.13
N GLY A 9 -0.94 -11.59 -17.93
CA GLY A 9 -0.03 -12.09 -16.90
C GLY A 9 0.22 -11.09 -15.79
N ARG A 10 0.73 -11.60 -14.68
CA ARG A 10 0.98 -10.83 -13.46
C ARG A 10 2.10 -9.81 -13.69
N LYS A 11 3.13 -10.14 -14.49
CA LYS A 11 4.18 -9.16 -14.86
C LYS A 11 3.63 -7.92 -15.56
N TRP A 12 2.74 -8.11 -16.54
CA TRP A 12 2.08 -7.00 -17.23
C TRP A 12 1.12 -6.23 -16.31
N GLY A 13 0.52 -6.94 -15.34
CA GLY A 13 -0.18 -6.31 -14.22
C GLY A 13 0.71 -5.35 -13.42
N CYS A 14 2.02 -5.61 -13.31
CA CYS A 14 2.97 -4.71 -12.65
C CYS A 14 3.52 -3.62 -13.58
N ALA A 15 3.80 -3.99 -14.85
CA ALA A 15 4.44 -3.11 -15.83
C ALA A 15 3.54 -1.92 -16.21
N VAL A 16 2.25 -2.17 -16.45
CA VAL A 16 1.31 -1.11 -16.89
C VAL A 16 1.19 0.04 -15.87
N PRO A 17 0.98 -0.22 -14.56
CA PRO A 17 1.03 0.82 -13.54
C PRO A 17 2.37 1.56 -13.48
N CYS A 18 3.49 0.85 -13.60
CA CYS A 18 4.82 1.47 -13.58
C CYS A 18 5.00 2.43 -14.76
N MET A 19 4.62 2.02 -15.96
CA MET A 19 4.66 2.87 -17.15
C MET A 19 3.77 4.11 -16.97
N LEU A 20 2.56 3.93 -16.44
CA LEU A 20 1.66 5.05 -16.16
C LEU A 20 2.26 6.02 -15.13
N LEU A 21 2.90 5.51 -14.07
CA LEU A 21 3.55 6.32 -13.03
C LEU A 21 4.76 7.08 -13.58
N VAL A 22 5.58 6.47 -14.42
CA VAL A 22 6.74 7.15 -15.04
C VAL A 22 6.28 8.24 -16.00
N ILE A 23 5.32 7.94 -16.88
CA ILE A 23 4.80 8.93 -17.83
C ILE A 23 4.11 10.07 -17.09
N SER A 24 3.21 9.76 -16.15
CA SER A 24 2.51 10.78 -15.37
C SER A 24 3.47 11.60 -14.50
N GLY A 25 4.49 10.98 -13.90
CA GLY A 25 5.53 11.68 -13.13
C GLY A 25 6.34 12.65 -14.00
N ALA A 26 6.69 12.25 -15.23
CA ALA A 26 7.46 13.09 -16.15
C ALA A 26 6.64 14.31 -16.59
N VAL A 27 5.37 14.10 -16.95
CA VAL A 27 4.45 15.17 -17.35
C VAL A 27 4.11 16.09 -16.16
N MET A 28 3.99 15.54 -14.95
CA MET A 28 3.77 16.32 -13.73
C MET A 28 4.97 17.21 -13.41
N THR A 29 6.18 16.65 -13.51
CA THR A 29 7.44 17.39 -13.34
C THR A 29 7.62 18.48 -14.40
N GLY A 30 7.15 18.22 -15.63
CA GLY A 30 7.19 19.14 -16.76
C GLY A 30 6.04 20.15 -16.81
N SER A 31 5.09 20.11 -15.87
CA SER A 31 3.85 20.91 -15.96
C SER A 31 4.12 22.42 -15.97
N VAL A 32 3.42 23.12 -16.87
CA VAL A 32 3.56 24.58 -17.09
C VAL A 32 2.38 25.39 -16.57
N ASN A 33 1.24 24.74 -16.32
CA ASN A 33 0.06 25.34 -15.73
C ASN A 33 -0.59 24.40 -14.69
N ILE A 34 -1.43 24.96 -13.83
CA ILE A 34 -2.07 24.19 -12.75
C ILE A 34 -3.07 23.16 -13.28
N GLY A 35 -3.73 23.45 -14.41
CA GLY A 35 -4.67 22.53 -15.04
C GLY A 35 -4.02 21.24 -15.53
N MET A 36 -2.85 21.33 -16.17
CA MET A 36 -2.03 20.19 -16.56
C MET A 36 -1.59 19.39 -15.33
N PHE A 37 -1.13 20.07 -14.28
CA PHE A 37 -0.72 19.42 -13.04
C PHE A 37 -1.87 18.63 -12.40
N LEU A 38 -3.07 19.21 -12.31
CA LEU A 38 -4.26 18.56 -11.76
C LEU A 38 -4.77 17.40 -12.62
N ALA A 39 -4.77 17.54 -13.95
CA ALA A 39 -5.15 16.48 -14.85
C ALA A 39 -4.22 15.26 -14.73
N VAL A 40 -2.91 15.51 -14.65
CA VAL A 40 -1.90 14.46 -14.54
C VAL A 40 -1.92 13.78 -13.17
N ARG A 41 -2.26 14.53 -12.11
CA ARG A 41 -2.49 14.00 -10.75
C ARG A 41 -3.52 12.89 -10.72
N PHE A 42 -4.59 12.97 -11.52
CA PHE A 42 -5.59 11.91 -11.63
C PHE A 42 -4.97 10.60 -12.14
N PHE A 43 -4.17 10.66 -13.22
CA PHE A 43 -3.51 9.49 -13.79
C PHE A 43 -2.42 8.90 -12.88
N SER A 44 -1.67 9.77 -12.20
CA SER A 44 -0.68 9.37 -11.21
C SER A 44 -1.35 8.65 -10.04
N GLY A 45 -2.46 9.17 -9.52
CA GLY A 45 -3.26 8.52 -8.47
C GLY A 45 -3.80 7.16 -8.89
N ALA A 46 -4.31 7.05 -10.12
CA ALA A 46 -4.76 5.77 -10.68
C ALA A 46 -3.60 4.76 -10.75
N GLY A 47 -2.42 5.17 -11.22
CA GLY A 47 -1.22 4.33 -11.24
C GLY A 47 -0.80 3.85 -9.85
N SER A 48 -0.80 4.75 -8.87
CA SER A 48 -0.47 4.42 -7.47
C SER A 48 -1.46 3.44 -6.85
N PHE A 49 -2.76 3.59 -7.12
CA PHE A 49 -3.75 2.62 -6.64
C PHE A 49 -3.62 1.25 -7.33
N MET A 50 -3.25 1.24 -8.61
CA MET A 50 -3.06 0.01 -9.37
C MET A 50 -1.84 -0.80 -8.88
N ILE A 51 -0.76 -0.14 -8.45
CA ILE A 51 0.44 -0.80 -7.93
C ILE A 51 0.31 -1.26 -6.47
N LEU A 52 -0.68 -0.72 -5.75
CA LEU A 52 -1.00 -1.01 -4.35
C LEU A 52 -1.21 -2.52 -4.09
N ALA A 53 -1.72 -3.24 -5.09
CA ALA A 53 -1.94 -4.69 -5.02
C ALA A 53 -0.69 -5.55 -5.26
N VAL A 54 0.47 -4.94 -5.58
CA VAL A 54 1.63 -5.63 -6.15
C VAL A 54 2.93 -5.40 -5.37
N VAL A 55 3.14 -4.20 -4.81
CA VAL A 55 4.44 -3.80 -4.25
C VAL A 55 4.26 -3.22 -2.84
N PRO A 56 5.18 -3.46 -1.89
CA PRO A 56 5.16 -2.81 -0.58
C PRO A 56 5.16 -1.28 -0.72
N ILE A 57 4.08 -0.65 -0.25
CA ILE A 57 3.76 0.78 -0.42
C ILE A 57 4.75 1.68 0.34
N LEU A 58 5.29 1.19 1.46
CA LEU A 58 6.03 2.00 2.42
C LEU A 58 7.34 2.61 1.87
N MET A 59 8.05 1.92 0.96
CA MET A 59 9.27 2.50 0.36
C MET A 59 8.96 3.74 -0.49
N ASN A 60 7.76 3.80 -1.09
CA ASN A 60 7.31 4.95 -1.88
C ASN A 60 6.86 6.13 -1.01
N GLU A 61 6.62 5.96 0.29
CA GLU A 61 6.16 7.06 1.15
C GLU A 61 7.32 7.71 1.92
N ILE A 62 8.29 6.92 2.39
CA ILE A 62 9.43 7.41 3.17
C ILE A 62 10.36 8.29 2.32
N VAL A 63 10.66 7.83 1.10
CA VAL A 63 11.64 8.51 0.23
C VAL A 63 11.17 9.92 -0.14
N PRO A 64 9.91 10.16 -0.55
CA PRO A 64 9.41 11.52 -0.77
C PRO A 64 9.46 12.43 0.46
N GLY A 65 9.20 11.90 1.67
CA GLY A 65 9.28 12.69 2.90
C GLY A 65 10.69 13.23 3.16
N TRP A 66 11.71 12.36 3.07
CA TRP A 66 13.11 12.76 3.25
C TRP A 66 13.67 13.55 2.08
N VAL A 67 13.24 13.25 0.85
CA VAL A 67 13.60 14.05 -0.33
C VAL A 67 13.00 15.45 -0.21
N GLY A 68 11.75 15.59 0.23
CA GLY A 68 11.13 16.89 0.50
C GLY A 68 11.91 17.69 1.55
N PHE A 69 12.33 17.04 2.63
CA PHE A 69 13.18 17.66 3.66
C PHE A 69 14.57 18.06 3.13
N GLY A 70 15.22 17.20 2.33
CA GLY A 70 16.54 17.50 1.76
C GLY A 70 16.50 18.67 0.77
N PHE A 71 15.45 18.72 -0.06
CA PHE A 71 15.28 19.79 -1.05
C PHE A 71 14.79 21.12 -0.44
N TYR A 72 14.37 21.14 0.83
CA TYR A 72 14.07 22.38 1.55
C TYR A 72 15.31 23.28 1.71
N PHE A 73 16.49 22.70 1.92
CA PHE A 73 17.74 23.45 2.05
C PHE A 73 18.34 23.89 0.70
N TRP A 74 17.72 23.47 -0.41
CA TRP A 74 18.22 23.80 -1.73
C TRP A 74 17.54 25.03 -2.31
N ASN A 75 18.35 26.05 -2.63
CA ASN A 75 17.90 27.28 -3.26
C ASN A 75 17.74 27.11 -4.78
N GLY A 76 16.70 26.38 -5.20
CA GLY A 76 16.33 26.15 -6.60
C GLY A 76 15.34 27.18 -7.20
N GLY A 77 15.00 28.24 -6.47
CA GLY A 77 14.03 29.25 -6.90
C GLY A 77 12.60 28.70 -7.03
N ALA A 78 11.81 29.21 -7.99
CA ALA A 78 10.41 28.81 -8.19
C ALA A 78 10.21 27.33 -8.62
N ASN A 79 11.30 26.64 -9.00
CA ASN A 79 11.26 25.28 -9.52
C ASN A 79 11.69 24.19 -8.52
N THR A 80 11.93 24.53 -7.25
CA THR A 80 12.39 23.57 -6.21
C THR A 80 11.46 22.36 -6.04
N TRP A 81 10.17 22.47 -6.39
CA TRP A 81 9.20 21.37 -6.32
C TRP A 81 9.35 20.31 -7.42
N ARG A 82 10.00 20.63 -8.55
CA ARG A 82 10.12 19.70 -9.70
C ARG A 82 11.06 18.53 -9.40
N PRO A 83 12.26 18.73 -8.85
CA PRO A 83 13.21 17.63 -8.68
C PRO A 83 12.79 16.56 -7.65
N PRO A 84 12.14 16.90 -6.51
CA PRO A 84 11.51 15.90 -5.65
C PRO A 84 10.51 15.02 -6.39
N MET A 85 9.66 15.61 -7.24
CA MET A 85 8.71 14.87 -8.07
C MET A 85 9.43 13.95 -9.06
N ALA A 86 10.51 14.44 -9.68
CA ALA A 86 11.29 13.63 -10.62
C ALA A 86 11.93 12.41 -9.96
N LEU A 87 12.45 12.56 -8.74
CA LEU A 87 13.10 11.47 -8.00
C LEU A 87 12.13 10.32 -7.67
N THR A 88 10.85 10.61 -7.50
CA THR A 88 9.85 9.56 -7.26
C THR A 88 9.69 8.58 -8.43
N MET A 89 10.07 8.98 -9.64
CA MET A 89 10.01 8.13 -10.83
C MET A 89 11.09 7.03 -10.84
N ILE A 90 12.12 7.15 -10.01
CA ILE A 90 13.23 6.19 -9.98
C ILE A 90 12.73 4.80 -9.59
N TRP A 91 11.86 4.69 -8.59
CA TRP A 91 11.36 3.41 -8.09
C TRP A 91 10.52 2.62 -9.11
N PRO A 92 9.51 3.22 -9.80
CA PRO A 92 8.80 2.51 -10.84
C PRO A 92 9.69 2.19 -12.05
N LEU A 93 10.74 2.98 -12.34
CA LEU A 93 11.73 2.65 -13.37
C LEU A 93 12.57 1.42 -12.98
N VAL A 94 13.07 1.38 -11.73
CA VAL A 94 13.82 0.23 -11.21
C VAL A 94 12.97 -1.04 -11.28
N LEU A 95 11.70 -0.94 -10.89
CA LEU A 95 10.79 -2.08 -11.00
C LEU A 95 10.56 -2.49 -12.46
N LEU A 96 10.38 -1.54 -13.38
CA LEU A 96 10.20 -1.82 -14.80
C LEU A 96 11.42 -2.51 -15.43
N ILE A 97 12.64 -2.11 -15.02
CA ILE A 97 13.89 -2.76 -15.42
C ILE A 97 14.02 -4.16 -14.78
N GLY A 98 13.50 -4.34 -13.56
CA GLY A 98 13.51 -5.63 -12.84
C GLY A 98 12.51 -6.67 -13.36
N LEU A 99 11.39 -6.23 -13.93
CA LEU A 99 10.30 -7.12 -14.37
C LEU A 99 10.69 -8.20 -15.40
N PRO A 100 11.55 -7.93 -16.41
CA PRO A 100 12.04 -8.94 -17.33
C PRO A 100 12.78 -10.10 -16.65
N PHE A 101 13.44 -9.86 -15.51
CA PHE A 101 14.25 -10.87 -14.81
C PHE A 101 13.41 -11.79 -13.90
N LEU A 102 12.22 -11.36 -13.51
CA LEU A 102 11.32 -12.15 -12.66
C LEU A 102 10.62 -13.23 -13.49
N PRO A 103 10.38 -14.45 -12.98
CA PRO A 103 9.53 -15.43 -13.64
C PRO A 103 8.05 -15.01 -13.61
N GLU A 104 7.25 -15.52 -14.54
CA GLU A 104 5.79 -15.31 -14.53
C GLU A 104 5.14 -16.20 -13.48
N SER A 105 3.95 -15.83 -12.99
CA SER A 105 3.23 -16.65 -12.00
C SER A 105 2.89 -18.04 -12.56
N PRO A 106 3.33 -19.14 -11.91
CA PRO A 106 3.02 -20.51 -12.34
C PRO A 106 1.52 -20.77 -12.44
N ARG A 107 0.72 -20.21 -11.51
CA ARG A 107 -0.74 -20.31 -11.54
C ARG A 107 -1.35 -19.65 -12.78
N TRP A 108 -0.82 -18.51 -13.22
CA TRP A 108 -1.29 -17.86 -14.45
C TRP A 108 -0.93 -18.66 -15.69
N LEU A 109 0.26 -19.23 -15.75
CA LEU A 109 0.69 -20.09 -16.86
C LEU A 109 -0.20 -21.32 -16.99
N CYS A 110 -0.53 -21.99 -15.88
CA CYS A 110 -1.51 -23.09 -15.89
C CYS A 110 -2.91 -22.60 -16.36
N MET A 111 -3.33 -21.37 -16.00
CA MET A 111 -4.64 -20.84 -16.44
C MET A 111 -4.70 -20.68 -17.95
N GLN A 112 -3.59 -20.30 -18.58
CA GLN A 112 -3.42 -20.19 -20.02
C GLN A 112 -3.11 -21.53 -20.72
N GLY A 113 -3.10 -22.65 -19.98
CA GLY A 113 -2.77 -23.98 -20.53
C GLY A 113 -1.28 -24.20 -20.82
N ARG A 114 -0.39 -23.33 -20.35
CA ARG A 114 1.07 -23.43 -20.48
C ARG A 114 1.68 -24.24 -19.33
N ASP A 115 1.18 -25.45 -19.16
CA ASP A 115 1.49 -26.33 -18.02
C ASP A 115 2.99 -26.69 -17.93
N ALA A 116 3.61 -27.05 -19.05
CA ALA A 116 5.03 -27.43 -19.11
C ALA A 116 6.00 -26.28 -18.80
N GLU A 117 5.55 -25.03 -18.94
CA GLU A 117 6.34 -23.86 -18.54
C GLU A 117 6.14 -23.53 -17.06
N ALA A 118 4.91 -23.68 -16.56
CA ALA A 118 4.61 -23.54 -15.13
C ALA A 118 5.41 -24.54 -14.29
N GLU A 119 5.47 -25.80 -14.72
CA GLU A 119 6.26 -26.85 -14.07
C GLU A 119 7.76 -26.54 -14.07
N ARG A 120 8.33 -26.11 -15.21
CA ARG A 120 9.74 -25.69 -15.29
C ARG A 120 10.06 -24.53 -14.34
N ILE A 121 9.16 -23.56 -14.21
CA ILE A 121 9.34 -22.44 -13.29
C ILE A 121 9.23 -22.91 -11.83
N LEU A 122 8.31 -23.82 -11.50
CA LEU A 122 8.19 -24.38 -10.16
C LEU A 122 9.42 -25.18 -9.75
N ILE A 123 9.97 -26.00 -10.64
CA ILE A 123 11.24 -26.72 -10.43
C ILE A 123 12.38 -25.73 -10.19
N LYS A 124 12.44 -24.65 -10.99
CA LYS A 124 13.46 -23.60 -10.79
C LYS A 124 13.32 -22.88 -9.44
N LEU A 125 12.11 -22.65 -8.97
CA LEU A 125 11.82 -21.99 -7.69
C LEU A 125 12.10 -22.88 -6.48
N HIS A 126 11.80 -24.17 -6.58
CA HIS A 126 11.99 -25.18 -5.53
C HIS A 126 13.28 -25.98 -5.70
N ASN A 127 14.27 -25.42 -6.38
CA ASN A 127 15.55 -26.08 -6.62
C ASN A 127 16.33 -26.22 -5.30
N ASP A 128 16.03 -27.27 -4.54
CA ASP A 128 16.70 -27.64 -3.30
C ASP A 128 17.69 -28.77 -3.61
N PRO A 129 19.00 -28.59 -3.33
CA PRO A 129 19.99 -29.67 -3.45
C PRO A 129 19.64 -30.95 -2.67
N ARG A 130 18.71 -30.88 -1.70
CA ARG A 130 18.24 -32.00 -0.87
C ARG A 130 17.06 -32.78 -1.47
N ASP A 131 16.45 -32.29 -2.55
CA ASP A 131 15.34 -32.96 -3.24
C ASP A 131 15.66 -33.17 -4.74
N PRO A 132 16.45 -34.20 -5.10
CA PRO A 132 16.84 -34.47 -6.48
C PRO A 132 15.65 -34.80 -7.40
N GLU A 133 14.56 -35.31 -6.82
CA GLU A 133 13.34 -35.69 -7.56
C GLU A 133 12.35 -34.54 -7.72
N ASN A 134 12.62 -33.37 -7.10
CA ASN A 134 11.70 -32.22 -7.07
C ASN A 134 10.28 -32.62 -6.63
N ALA A 135 10.15 -33.55 -5.69
CA ALA A 135 8.87 -34.08 -5.24
C ALA A 135 7.95 -32.97 -4.69
N VAL A 136 8.53 -31.96 -4.03
CA VAL A 136 7.78 -30.80 -3.51
C VAL A 136 7.19 -29.96 -4.65
N ALA A 137 7.98 -29.70 -5.70
CA ALA A 137 7.53 -28.93 -6.86
C ALA A 137 6.40 -29.65 -7.63
N ALA A 138 6.53 -30.97 -7.79
CA ALA A 138 5.50 -31.80 -8.42
C ALA A 138 4.20 -31.83 -7.60
N ALA A 139 4.31 -31.94 -6.27
CA ALA A 139 3.17 -31.89 -5.36
C ALA A 139 2.45 -30.54 -5.40
N GLU A 140 3.18 -29.42 -5.40
CA GLU A 140 2.60 -28.08 -5.53
C GLU A 140 1.91 -27.90 -6.89
N PHE A 141 2.56 -28.32 -7.97
CA PHE A 141 1.97 -28.27 -9.31
C PHE A 141 0.66 -29.05 -9.38
N TYR A 142 0.62 -30.25 -8.79
CA TYR A 142 -0.60 -31.05 -8.69
C TYR A 142 -1.71 -30.34 -7.90
N GLN A 143 -1.36 -29.72 -6.75
CA GLN A 143 -2.32 -28.94 -5.95
C GLN A 143 -2.89 -27.75 -6.73
N ILE A 144 -2.04 -27.01 -7.46
CA ILE A 144 -2.46 -25.89 -8.30
C ILE A 144 -3.45 -26.38 -9.38
N LYS A 145 -3.14 -27.46 -10.09
CA LYS A 145 -4.03 -28.02 -11.11
C LYS A 145 -5.38 -28.44 -10.54
N LYS A 146 -5.37 -29.13 -9.39
CA LYS A 146 -6.61 -29.59 -8.75
C LYS A 146 -7.48 -28.43 -8.27
N GLN A 147 -6.87 -27.44 -7.63
CA GLN A 147 -7.57 -26.23 -7.20
C GLN A 147 -8.18 -25.48 -8.40
N MET A 148 -7.45 -25.42 -9.51
CA MET A 148 -7.93 -24.77 -10.73
C MET A 148 -9.07 -25.51 -11.42
N ALA A 149 -9.06 -26.85 -11.42
CA ALA A 149 -10.17 -27.64 -11.95
C ALA A 149 -11.47 -27.32 -11.20
N ILE A 150 -11.38 -27.14 -9.87
CA ILE A 150 -12.51 -26.70 -9.04
C ILE A 150 -12.87 -25.24 -9.36
N ASP A 151 -11.90 -24.33 -9.36
CA ASP A 151 -12.14 -22.90 -9.62
C ASP A 151 -12.81 -22.67 -11.00
N ARG A 152 -12.51 -23.48 -12.03
CA ARG A 152 -13.15 -23.42 -13.36
C ARG A 152 -14.64 -23.77 -13.35
N THR A 153 -15.09 -24.58 -12.40
CA THR A 153 -16.52 -24.92 -12.25
C THR A 153 -17.30 -23.82 -11.53
N LEU A 154 -16.60 -22.89 -10.88
CA LEU A 154 -17.20 -21.84 -10.07
C LEU A 154 -17.38 -20.54 -10.87
N GLY A 155 -18.51 -19.89 -10.63
CA GLY A 155 -18.86 -18.63 -11.29
C GLY A 155 -17.87 -17.51 -10.99
N SER A 156 -17.15 -17.10 -12.03
CA SER A 156 -16.28 -15.93 -12.13
C SER A 156 -16.82 -14.59 -11.64
N SER A 157 -18.05 -14.25 -12.04
CA SER A 157 -18.40 -12.85 -12.36
C SER A 157 -18.59 -11.92 -11.15
N TRP A 158 -18.32 -10.62 -11.33
CA TRP A 158 -18.68 -9.55 -10.38
C TRP A 158 -20.17 -9.60 -9.99
N LEU A 159 -21.04 -9.91 -10.95
CA LEU A 159 -22.47 -10.09 -10.72
C LEU A 159 -22.79 -11.26 -9.78
N HIS A 160 -21.90 -12.27 -9.72
CA HIS A 160 -22.08 -13.43 -8.85
C HIS A 160 -21.88 -13.07 -7.37
N ILE A 161 -21.00 -12.10 -7.08
CA ILE A 161 -20.79 -11.56 -5.72
C ILE A 161 -22.07 -10.91 -5.21
N ILE A 162 -22.75 -10.14 -6.06
CA ILE A 162 -24.00 -9.44 -5.70
C ILE A 162 -25.17 -10.42 -5.61
N LYS A 163 -25.26 -11.43 -6.48
CA LYS A 163 -26.39 -12.37 -6.49
C LYS A 163 -26.41 -13.30 -5.27
N LYS A 164 -25.25 -13.71 -4.74
CA LYS A 164 -25.19 -14.69 -3.64
C LYS A 164 -25.21 -13.99 -2.26
N PRO A 165 -26.17 -14.29 -1.36
CA PRO A 165 -26.26 -13.67 -0.03
C PRO A 165 -24.98 -13.78 0.82
N SER A 166 -24.33 -14.95 0.81
CA SER A 166 -23.07 -15.17 1.54
C SER A 166 -21.93 -14.28 1.04
N TYR A 167 -21.82 -14.07 -0.27
CA TYR A 167 -20.77 -13.23 -0.86
C TYR A 167 -21.07 -11.74 -0.68
N ARG A 168 -22.34 -11.33 -0.70
CA ARG A 168 -22.75 -9.96 -0.33
C ARG A 168 -22.31 -9.59 1.07
N LYS A 169 -22.54 -10.46 2.06
CA LYS A 169 -22.10 -10.20 3.45
C LYS A 169 -20.58 -10.02 3.53
N ARG A 170 -19.82 -10.87 2.83
CA ARG A 170 -18.35 -10.77 2.74
C ARG A 170 -17.90 -9.48 2.07
N ALA A 171 -18.56 -9.08 0.99
CA ALA A 171 -18.29 -7.82 0.30
C ALA A 171 -18.59 -6.58 1.16
N LEU A 172 -19.71 -6.58 1.89
CA LEU A 172 -20.03 -5.50 2.82
C LEU A 172 -19.03 -5.40 3.96
N LEU A 173 -18.57 -6.53 4.50
CA LEU A 173 -17.50 -6.53 5.51
C LEU A 173 -16.20 -5.99 4.94
N ALA A 174 -15.79 -6.42 3.75
CA ALA A 174 -14.59 -5.91 3.08
C ALA A 174 -14.65 -4.39 2.83
N ILE A 175 -15.75 -3.91 2.24
CA ILE A 175 -15.98 -2.48 2.00
C ILE A 175 -16.01 -1.69 3.32
N GLY A 176 -16.69 -2.22 4.33
CA GLY A 176 -16.78 -1.61 5.65
C GLY A 176 -15.42 -1.51 6.33
N THR A 177 -14.61 -2.57 6.30
CA THR A 177 -13.26 -2.56 6.87
C THR A 177 -12.37 -1.54 6.16
N CYS A 178 -12.33 -1.54 4.82
CA CYS A 178 -11.58 -0.52 4.07
C CYS A 178 -12.06 0.89 4.40
N GLY A 179 -13.38 1.10 4.46
CA GLY A 179 -13.97 2.39 4.80
C GLY A 179 -13.55 2.88 6.19
N ILE A 180 -13.63 2.03 7.20
CA ILE A 180 -13.22 2.37 8.58
C ILE A 180 -11.73 2.71 8.65
N VAL A 181 -10.88 1.92 8.00
CA VAL A 181 -9.42 2.15 8.03
C VAL A 181 -9.05 3.44 7.31
N GLN A 182 -9.69 3.78 6.19
CA GLN A 182 -9.43 5.04 5.50
C GLN A 182 -10.03 6.25 6.25
N CYS A 183 -11.19 6.09 6.87
CA CYS A 183 -11.82 7.11 7.72
C CYS A 183 -11.16 7.28 9.10
N SER A 184 -10.11 6.51 9.41
CA SER A 184 -9.34 6.67 10.66
C SER A 184 -8.57 8.01 10.76
N GLY A 185 -8.45 8.76 9.66
CA GLY A 185 -7.76 10.05 9.64
C GLY A 185 -6.29 9.97 9.25
N VAL A 186 -5.74 8.78 8.99
CA VAL A 186 -4.33 8.60 8.59
C VAL A 186 -3.93 9.45 7.38
N LEU A 187 -4.80 9.54 6.36
CA LEU A 187 -4.53 10.33 5.16
C LEU A 187 -4.55 11.83 5.44
N VAL A 188 -5.32 12.27 6.45
CA VAL A 188 -5.35 13.67 6.86
C VAL A 188 -4.01 14.04 7.49
N ILE A 189 -3.52 13.21 8.42
CA ILE A 189 -2.22 13.42 9.07
C ILE A 189 -1.08 13.37 8.06
N ASN A 190 -1.10 12.40 7.13
CA ASN A 190 -0.06 12.25 6.11
C ASN A 190 -0.02 13.44 5.14
N ASN A 191 -1.17 13.82 4.55
CA ASN A 191 -1.23 14.86 3.51
C ASN A 191 -1.16 16.28 4.08
N TYR A 192 -1.73 16.51 5.27
CA TYR A 192 -1.78 17.83 5.90
C TYR A 192 -0.82 17.99 7.07
N GLY A 193 0.05 17.01 7.34
CA GLY A 193 1.04 17.05 8.42
C GLY A 193 1.77 18.39 8.56
N PRO A 194 2.42 18.92 7.49
CA PRO A 194 3.09 20.21 7.56
C PRO A 194 2.16 21.36 7.97
N THR A 195 0.92 21.38 7.48
CA THR A 195 -0.09 22.40 7.85
C THR A 195 -0.52 22.25 9.31
N LEU A 196 -0.76 21.02 9.78
CA LEU A 196 -1.10 20.76 11.18
C LEU A 196 0.01 21.23 12.14
N TYR A 197 1.28 20.95 11.81
CA TYR A 197 2.41 21.43 12.61
C TYR A 197 2.61 22.94 12.51
N LYS A 198 2.26 23.56 11.39
CA LYS A 198 2.28 25.01 11.22
C LYS A 198 1.25 25.69 12.13
N ASP A 199 0.04 25.16 12.20
CA ASP A 199 -1.03 25.71 13.02
C ASP A 199 -0.71 25.59 14.53
N LEU A 200 0.08 24.59 14.91
CA LEU A 200 0.66 24.45 16.25
C LEU A 200 1.83 25.41 16.53
N GLY A 201 2.28 26.21 15.56
CA GLY A 201 3.35 27.19 15.73
C GLY A 201 4.78 26.66 15.63
N PHE A 202 4.98 25.46 15.07
CA PHE A 202 6.33 24.92 14.86
C PHE A 202 7.06 25.59 13.69
N SER A 203 8.40 25.57 13.73
CA SER A 203 9.23 26.15 12.68
C SER A 203 9.08 25.41 11.33
N PRO A 204 9.35 26.05 10.18
CA PRO A 204 9.26 25.39 8.87
C PRO A 204 10.13 24.12 8.74
N VAL A 205 11.28 24.09 9.41
CA VAL A 205 12.15 22.90 9.46
C VAL A 205 11.45 21.75 10.19
N GLN A 206 10.81 22.03 11.32
CA GLN A 206 10.05 21.04 12.09
C GLN A 206 8.79 20.56 11.36
N GLN A 207 8.12 21.44 10.62
CA GLN A 207 6.95 21.10 9.79
C GLN A 207 7.27 20.05 8.72
N LEU A 208 8.51 19.99 8.24
CA LEU A 208 8.96 18.97 7.27
C LEU A 208 9.63 17.76 7.94
N LEU A 209 10.33 17.98 9.07
CA LEU A 209 11.00 16.92 9.80
C LEU A 209 10.01 15.96 10.48
N TYR A 210 8.95 16.46 11.11
CA TYR A 210 8.00 15.62 11.83
C TYR A 210 7.22 14.64 10.93
N PRO A 211 6.68 15.04 9.75
CA PRO A 211 6.10 14.08 8.81
C PRO A 211 7.11 13.02 8.34
N ALA A 212 8.36 13.41 8.03
CA ALA A 212 9.40 12.46 7.60
C ALA A 212 9.76 11.47 8.72
N ALA A 213 9.87 11.95 9.96
CA ALA A 213 10.07 11.12 11.14
C ALA A 213 8.87 10.19 11.41
N TRP A 214 7.65 10.68 11.22
CA TRP A 214 6.41 9.92 11.37
C TRP A 214 6.33 8.76 10.37
N LEU A 215 6.71 8.99 9.09
CA LEU A 215 6.80 7.93 8.07
C LEU A 215 7.89 6.91 8.37
N THR A 216 9.04 7.37 8.87
CA THR A 216 10.14 6.48 9.27
C THR A 216 9.72 5.60 10.46
N PHE A 217 9.01 6.19 11.41
CA PHE A 217 8.44 5.48 12.54
C PHE A 217 7.38 4.46 12.09
N ALA A 218 6.51 4.83 11.14
CA ALA A 218 5.53 3.93 10.53
C ALA A 218 6.18 2.69 9.91
N TRP A 219 7.32 2.85 9.23
CA TRP A 219 8.08 1.73 8.68
C TRP A 219 8.60 0.79 9.76
N GLY A 220 9.21 1.34 10.81
CA GLY A 220 9.70 0.55 11.95
C GLY A 220 8.56 -0.21 12.64
N MET A 221 7.41 0.44 12.83
CA MET A 221 6.24 -0.20 13.45
C MET A 221 5.63 -1.28 12.54
N ASN A 222 5.58 -1.07 11.23
CA ASN A 222 5.15 -2.11 10.28
C ASN A 222 6.10 -3.32 10.29
N ALA A 223 7.41 -3.10 10.45
CA ALA A 223 8.36 -4.21 10.60
C ALA A 223 8.08 -5.05 11.86
N VAL A 224 7.69 -4.41 12.96
CA VAL A 224 7.23 -5.10 14.18
C VAL A 224 5.88 -5.79 13.94
N ALA A 225 4.97 -5.15 13.20
CA ALA A 225 3.65 -5.70 12.88
C ALA A 225 3.74 -7.05 12.16
N MET A 226 4.71 -7.19 11.24
CA MET A 226 4.96 -8.45 10.52
C MET A 226 5.22 -9.64 11.48
N LEU A 227 5.81 -9.40 12.65
CA LEU A 227 6.08 -10.46 13.64
C LEU A 227 4.87 -10.76 14.53
N LEU A 228 3.94 -9.81 14.68
CA LEU A 228 2.81 -9.91 15.60
C LEU A 228 1.51 -10.31 14.92
N VAL A 229 1.37 -10.05 13.62
CA VAL A 229 0.10 -10.20 12.88
C VAL A 229 -0.45 -11.61 12.91
N ASP A 230 0.41 -12.63 12.92
CA ASP A 230 0.00 -14.04 12.91
C ASP A 230 -0.29 -14.60 14.31
N ARG A 231 0.00 -13.84 15.37
CA ARG A 231 -0.16 -14.30 16.76
C ARG A 231 -1.56 -14.07 17.31
N PHE A 232 -2.35 -13.18 16.71
CA PHE A 232 -3.64 -12.76 17.23
C PHE A 232 -4.78 -12.99 16.22
N PRO A 233 -6.02 -13.25 16.72
CA PRO A 233 -7.18 -13.33 15.85
C PRO A 233 -7.50 -11.95 15.24
N ARG A 234 -7.47 -11.90 13.90
CA ARG A 234 -7.53 -10.66 13.10
C ARG A 234 -8.68 -9.70 13.42
N PRO A 235 -9.94 -10.13 13.57
CA PRO A 235 -11.04 -9.20 13.85
C PRO A 235 -10.86 -8.48 15.19
N LYS A 236 -10.37 -9.19 16.22
CA LYS A 236 -10.12 -8.60 17.54
C LYS A 236 -8.90 -7.67 17.50
N TYR A 237 -7.89 -8.06 16.74
CA TYR A 237 -6.68 -7.27 16.54
C TYR A 237 -6.96 -5.93 15.85
N MET A 238 -7.74 -5.95 14.76
CA MET A 238 -8.18 -4.72 14.08
C MET A 238 -9.09 -3.87 14.97
N ALA A 239 -10.01 -4.48 15.73
CA ALA A 239 -10.88 -3.73 16.65
C ALA A 239 -10.07 -3.00 17.74
N PHE A 240 -9.04 -3.65 18.30
CA PHE A 240 -8.10 -3.02 19.23
C PHE A 240 -7.37 -1.83 18.58
N GLY A 241 -6.91 -1.99 17.33
CA GLY A 241 -6.30 -0.91 16.55
C GLY A 241 -7.20 0.30 16.38
N VAL A 242 -8.46 0.08 15.97
CA VAL A 242 -9.44 1.17 15.80
C VAL A 242 -9.70 1.90 17.13
N LEU A 243 -9.86 1.17 18.23
CA LEU A 243 -10.07 1.78 19.55
C LEU A 243 -8.85 2.59 20.01
N GLY A 244 -7.64 2.11 19.76
CA GLY A 244 -6.40 2.84 20.06
C GLY A 244 -6.22 4.10 19.21
N CYS A 245 -6.60 4.04 17.93
CA CYS A 245 -6.62 5.21 17.06
C CYS A 245 -7.64 6.25 17.56
N MET A 246 -8.85 5.79 17.90
CA MET A 246 -9.93 6.65 18.39
C MET A 246 -9.54 7.35 19.71
N SER A 247 -8.99 6.62 20.68
CA SER A 247 -8.56 7.22 21.95
C SER A 247 -7.44 8.24 21.76
N SER A 248 -6.48 7.95 20.87
CA SER A 248 -5.37 8.86 20.56
C SER A 248 -5.88 10.17 19.95
N LEU A 249 -6.84 10.10 19.02
CA LEU A 249 -7.43 11.28 18.40
C LEU A 249 -8.33 12.08 19.35
N ILE A 250 -9.05 11.43 20.27
CA ILE A 250 -9.84 12.14 21.29
C ILE A 250 -8.93 12.97 22.19
N VAL A 251 -7.81 12.40 22.63
CA VAL A 251 -6.82 13.10 23.46
C VAL A 251 -6.17 14.23 22.67
N GLU A 252 -5.79 13.98 21.42
CA GLU A 252 -5.22 15.01 20.54
C GLU A 252 -6.18 16.18 20.32
N ALA A 253 -7.46 15.93 20.03
CA ALA A 253 -8.48 16.96 19.90
C ALA A 253 -8.67 17.78 21.18
N ALA A 254 -8.64 17.13 22.36
CA ALA A 254 -8.73 17.82 23.64
C ALA A 254 -7.49 18.71 23.91
N LEU A 255 -6.29 18.24 23.57
CA LEU A 255 -5.05 19.02 23.71
C LEU A 255 -5.05 20.22 22.77
N VAL A 256 -5.43 20.04 21.51
CA VAL A 256 -5.55 21.13 20.53
C VAL A 256 -6.58 22.14 21.00
N ALA A 257 -7.78 21.73 21.42
CA ALA A 257 -8.81 22.65 21.89
C ALA A 257 -8.38 23.50 23.10
N THR A 258 -7.52 22.97 23.97
CA THR A 258 -7.10 23.64 25.20
C THR A 258 -5.87 24.51 25.03
N TYR A 259 -4.91 24.08 24.19
CA TYR A 259 -3.58 24.67 24.14
C TYR A 259 -3.23 25.35 22.82
N LEU A 260 -4.08 25.26 21.79
CA LEU A 260 -3.88 26.00 20.53
C LEU A 260 -3.85 27.51 20.81
N GLY A 261 -2.79 28.19 20.36
CA GLY A 261 -2.57 29.62 20.60
C GLY A 261 -1.94 29.97 21.95
N THR A 262 -1.66 28.99 22.82
CA THR A 262 -0.93 29.23 24.07
C THR A 262 0.59 29.10 23.88
N SER A 263 1.39 29.72 24.75
CA SER A 263 2.86 29.63 24.72
C SER A 263 3.44 28.37 25.39
N ASN A 264 2.59 27.40 25.74
CA ASN A 264 3.03 26.20 26.44
C ASN A 264 3.65 25.18 25.47
N LYS A 265 4.97 25.27 25.31
CA LYS A 265 5.75 24.39 24.42
C LYS A 265 5.59 22.90 24.74
N SER A 266 5.44 22.53 26.01
CA SER A 266 5.30 21.13 26.41
C SER A 266 3.97 20.53 25.96
N ALA A 267 2.89 21.32 26.02
CA ALA A 267 1.58 20.89 25.55
C ALA A 267 1.54 20.74 24.02
N LEU A 268 2.18 21.65 23.28
CA LEU A 268 2.30 21.56 21.81
C LEU A 268 3.12 20.33 21.38
N LEU A 269 4.18 20.00 22.11
CA LEU A 269 4.94 18.75 21.89
C LEU A 269 4.11 17.51 22.22
N ALA A 270 3.24 17.57 23.23
CA ALA A 270 2.31 16.48 23.52
C ALA A 270 1.32 16.23 22.37
N CYS A 271 0.83 17.28 21.69
CA CYS A 271 0.01 17.11 20.48
C CYS A 271 0.77 16.33 19.39
N VAL A 272 2.03 16.69 19.14
CA VAL A 272 2.87 15.95 18.18
C VAL A 272 3.06 14.50 18.62
N ALA A 273 3.36 14.26 19.90
CA ALA A 273 3.52 12.92 20.44
C ALA A 273 2.27 12.05 20.23
N MET A 274 1.06 12.63 20.38
CA MET A 274 -0.18 11.89 20.14
C MET A 274 -0.34 11.43 18.69
N PHE A 275 0.16 12.17 17.69
CA PHE A 275 0.19 11.69 16.30
C PHE A 275 1.11 10.47 16.12
N PHE A 276 2.22 10.40 16.86
CA PHE A 276 3.08 9.20 16.86
C PHE A 276 2.43 8.04 17.60
N VAL A 277 1.72 8.29 18.71
CA VAL A 277 0.95 7.25 19.43
C VAL A 277 -0.17 6.69 18.55
N PHE A 278 -0.89 7.55 17.83
CA PHE A 278 -1.86 7.12 16.80
C PHE A 278 -1.20 6.18 15.79
N GLN A 279 0.02 6.52 15.33
CA GLN A 279 0.74 5.72 14.35
C GLN A 279 1.12 4.33 14.86
N VAL A 280 1.40 4.17 16.16
CA VAL A 280 1.65 2.84 16.77
C VAL A 280 0.46 1.93 16.54
N PHE A 281 -0.75 2.38 16.87
CA PHE A 281 -1.96 1.56 16.73
C PHE A 281 -2.32 1.34 15.26
N TYR A 282 -2.18 2.38 14.42
CA TYR A 282 -2.48 2.27 13.00
C TYR A 282 -1.54 1.29 12.28
N ALA A 283 -0.22 1.48 12.41
CA ALA A 283 0.77 0.66 11.73
C ALA A 283 0.79 -0.79 12.23
N LEU A 284 0.65 -1.02 13.55
CA LEU A 284 0.63 -2.38 14.08
C LEU A 284 -0.65 -3.14 13.70
N CYS A 285 -1.81 -2.51 13.85
CA CYS A 285 -3.07 -3.23 13.91
C CYS A 285 -3.96 -3.07 12.69
N LEU A 286 -3.76 -2.06 11.84
CA LEU A 286 -4.67 -1.71 10.74
C LEU A 286 -4.00 -1.75 9.36
N ASP A 287 -2.79 -1.17 9.24
CA ASP A 287 -2.16 -0.92 7.94
C ASP A 287 -1.93 -2.21 7.13
N GLY A 288 -1.12 -3.15 7.64
CA GLY A 288 -0.87 -4.42 6.95
C GLY A 288 -2.02 -5.43 7.08
N THR A 289 -2.71 -5.44 8.22
CA THR A 289 -3.75 -6.43 8.54
C THR A 289 -4.97 -6.31 7.65
N GLN A 290 -5.32 -5.10 7.19
CA GLN A 290 -6.48 -4.89 6.31
C GLN A 290 -6.34 -5.69 5.00
N PHE A 291 -5.17 -5.69 4.37
CA PHE A 291 -4.95 -6.35 3.08
C PHE A 291 -5.01 -7.86 3.22
N SER A 292 -4.40 -8.38 4.29
CA SER A 292 -4.42 -9.79 4.60
C SER A 292 -5.84 -10.26 4.95
N TYR A 293 -6.62 -9.47 5.69
CA TYR A 293 -8.01 -9.79 6.03
C TYR A 293 -8.90 -9.85 4.78
N LEU A 294 -8.76 -8.88 3.87
CA LEU A 294 -9.47 -8.88 2.58
C LEU A 294 -9.15 -10.14 1.76
N GLY A 295 -7.88 -10.56 1.75
CA GLY A 295 -7.46 -11.80 1.09
C GLY A 295 -8.11 -13.07 1.65
N GLU A 296 -8.39 -13.11 2.95
CA GLU A 296 -8.97 -14.30 3.62
C GLU A 296 -10.49 -14.37 3.54
N VAL A 297 -11.17 -13.22 3.51
CA VAL A 297 -12.64 -13.16 3.47
C VAL A 297 -13.18 -13.76 2.16
N PHE A 298 -12.45 -13.61 1.05
CA PHE A 298 -12.87 -14.08 -0.27
C PHE A 298 -12.27 -15.45 -0.66
N PRO A 299 -13.10 -16.39 -1.17
CA PRO A 299 -12.64 -17.61 -1.81
C PRO A 299 -11.73 -17.34 -3.03
N THR A 300 -10.83 -18.27 -3.32
CA THR A 300 -9.81 -18.18 -4.38
C THR A 300 -10.33 -17.78 -5.76
N HIS A 301 -11.49 -18.27 -6.17
CA HIS A 301 -12.08 -18.01 -7.50
C HIS A 301 -12.67 -16.59 -7.66
N ILE A 302 -13.03 -15.92 -6.57
CA ILE A 302 -13.51 -14.52 -6.60
C ILE A 302 -12.53 -13.53 -5.98
N ARG A 303 -11.48 -13.97 -5.28
CA ARG A 303 -10.50 -13.11 -4.58
C ARG A 303 -9.84 -12.04 -5.46
N ALA A 304 -9.68 -12.31 -6.75
CA ALA A 304 -9.09 -11.36 -7.68
C ALA A 304 -10.04 -10.22 -8.13
N LYS A 305 -11.33 -10.32 -7.76
CA LYS A 305 -12.38 -9.34 -8.06
C LYS A 305 -12.71 -8.58 -6.79
#